data_AF-A0A8H6A916-F1
#
_entry.id   AF-A0A8H6A916-F1
#
_cell.length_a   1.000
_cell.length_b   1.000
_cell.length_c   1.000
_cell.angle_alpha   90.00
_cell.angle_beta   90.00
_cell.angle_gamma   90.00
#
_symmetry.space_group_name_H-M   'P 1'
#
loop_
_entity.id
_entity.type
_entity.pdbx_description
1 polymer ?
#
loop_
_entity_poly.entity_id
_entity_poly.type
_entity_poly.pdbx_seq_one_letter_code
_entity_poly.pdbx_strand_id
1 'polypeptide(L)'
;MSDTIRARRILRKTFACDECKRRKVRCSGDDTCTNCVRDAKACRYSSPSQKLSSLQRRLQEYEQLRQDVEKAWRMYLPNVDLQEALQSIRESRQVAPVNISHGEKLSTEVEHHTEQPPTSFTEHSNAEDYEFDESQDFDNSIDGMGFLTADPHKAGYTGPQSGIAALKFLQSLPLYLPLNSVNTPSSLDDDDFPTARSQPVATVNRYIDDYFSLYHPAYPILHEGTFRARISGALAKPRDGSWPLLYNTVLAIGAFVGDSNATKCDIPFYKEARRHLTMDVLEKGSLSYVQAIVLMANYLQKRNKPNAGFILIGIGFSMALAIGLHREFGMPSTSPFTMEIRRRVWWTLFVFVSGAQLTLGRPAVSLVGVNIRLPANLNDQDIAVDMEQLPECKLGPTITSALISQVKLAKIANAVQVELLTHHVPRYEKAVKLEENIGNWWKDLPPYFGQDVNLEPHLELPKRVLLWRSFHLRIVLNRPFLFEAIATRSAISTLDGPIKSCLAAADECVTSICGFLNFTDSRKRGLACPTHAMAPTWKGYLQRAVDCLDSLGSSHDMAFRARNVLQKLLGET
;
A
#
# COMPACT_ATOMS: atom_id res chain seq x y z
N MET A 1 -22.43 -57.83 -53.32
CA MET A 1 -21.37 -56.97 -53.87
C MET A 1 -21.55 -55.57 -53.32
N SER A 2 -20.55 -55.15 -52.55
CA SER A 2 -20.10 -53.76 -52.41
C SER A 2 -20.96 -52.78 -51.60
N ASP A 3 -20.60 -52.69 -50.32
CA ASP A 3 -20.73 -51.52 -49.43
C ASP A 3 -20.38 -50.19 -50.12
N THR A 4 -21.13 -49.13 -49.82
CA THR A 4 -20.58 -47.76 -49.79
C THR A 4 -21.43 -46.85 -48.89
N ILE A 5 -21.16 -46.94 -47.59
CA ILE A 5 -21.52 -45.92 -46.59
C ILE A 5 -20.70 -44.67 -46.90
N ARG A 6 -21.31 -43.62 -47.46
CA ARG A 6 -20.67 -42.30 -47.58
C ARG A 6 -20.96 -41.47 -46.33
N ALA A 7 -20.19 -41.72 -45.27
CA ALA A 7 -20.16 -40.88 -44.09
C ALA A 7 -19.76 -39.44 -44.50
N ARG A 8 -20.68 -38.48 -44.35
CA ARG A 8 -20.36 -37.04 -44.43
C ARG A 8 -19.48 -36.71 -43.22
N ARG A 9 -18.16 -36.65 -43.45
CA ARG A 9 -17.16 -36.23 -42.48
C ARG A 9 -17.38 -34.75 -42.19
N ILE A 10 -18.05 -34.44 -41.07
CA ILE A 10 -18.21 -33.06 -40.58
C ILE A 10 -16.81 -32.57 -40.18
N LEU A 11 -16.30 -31.57 -40.89
CA LEU A 11 -15.09 -30.84 -40.52
C LEU A 11 -15.38 -30.10 -39.21
N ARG A 12 -14.87 -30.62 -38.08
CA ARG A 12 -14.84 -29.89 -36.80
C ARG A 12 -14.10 -28.57 -37.03
N LYS A 13 -14.81 -27.45 -36.95
CA LYS A 13 -14.19 -26.11 -37.02
C LYS A 13 -13.32 -25.93 -35.77
N THR A 14 -12.06 -25.60 -35.95
CA THR A 14 -11.02 -25.50 -34.90
C THR A 14 -11.21 -24.34 -33.90
N PHE A 15 -12.27 -23.53 -34.03
CA PHE A 15 -12.49 -22.35 -33.22
C PHE A 15 -13.91 -22.29 -32.66
N ALA A 16 -14.06 -21.81 -31.43
CA ALA A 16 -15.36 -21.61 -30.77
C ALA A 16 -16.22 -20.55 -31.47
N CYS A 17 -17.55 -20.71 -31.44
CA CYS A 17 -18.51 -19.73 -31.97
C CYS A 17 -18.49 -18.43 -31.15
N ASP A 18 -19.00 -17.34 -31.73
CA ASP A 18 -18.96 -15.99 -31.14
C ASP A 18 -19.63 -15.92 -29.76
N GLU A 19 -20.74 -16.63 -29.58
CA GLU A 19 -21.49 -16.62 -28.32
C GLU A 19 -20.80 -17.44 -27.22
N CYS A 20 -20.21 -18.60 -27.57
CA CYS A 20 -19.40 -19.38 -26.63
C CYS A 20 -18.11 -18.65 -26.25
N LYS A 21 -17.48 -17.92 -27.19
CA LYS A 21 -16.35 -17.04 -26.89
C LYS A 21 -16.74 -15.91 -25.94
N ARG A 22 -17.86 -15.22 -26.22
CA ARG A 22 -18.39 -14.14 -25.35
C ARG A 22 -18.66 -14.64 -23.93
N ARG A 23 -19.15 -15.87 -23.79
CA ARG A 23 -19.49 -16.49 -22.51
C ARG A 23 -18.32 -17.24 -21.86
N LYS A 24 -17.15 -17.30 -22.51
CA LYS A 24 -15.96 -18.05 -22.06
C LYS A 24 -16.27 -19.53 -21.72
N VAL A 25 -17.16 -20.17 -22.49
CA VAL A 25 -17.53 -21.59 -22.32
C VAL A 25 -17.05 -22.44 -23.50
N ARG A 26 -16.77 -23.73 -23.25
CA ARG A 26 -16.28 -24.65 -24.29
C ARG A 26 -17.33 -24.88 -25.36
N CYS A 27 -16.99 -24.62 -26.62
CA CYS A 27 -17.86 -24.81 -27.77
C CYS A 27 -17.71 -26.21 -28.35
N SER A 28 -18.82 -26.86 -28.71
CA SER A 28 -18.79 -28.20 -29.33
C SER A 28 -18.26 -28.20 -30.77
N GLY A 29 -18.31 -27.04 -31.46
CA GLY A 29 -17.67 -26.86 -32.77
C GLY A 29 -18.47 -27.37 -33.97
N ASP A 30 -19.73 -27.74 -33.76
CA ASP A 30 -20.68 -28.14 -34.80
C ASP A 30 -21.28 -26.90 -35.51
N ASP A 31 -21.99 -27.10 -36.63
CA ASP A 31 -22.63 -25.99 -37.37
C ASP A 31 -23.60 -25.17 -36.50
N THR A 32 -24.26 -25.82 -35.53
CA THR A 32 -24.88 -25.15 -34.37
C THR A 32 -24.39 -25.84 -33.09
N CYS A 33 -23.72 -25.12 -32.20
CA CYS A 33 -23.12 -25.74 -31.02
C CYS A 33 -24.18 -26.03 -29.94
N THR A 34 -23.95 -27.08 -29.15
CA THR A 34 -24.90 -27.58 -28.15
C THR A 34 -25.32 -26.52 -27.12
N ASN A 35 -24.37 -25.67 -26.68
CA ASN A 35 -24.66 -24.58 -25.75
C ASN A 35 -25.59 -23.51 -26.35
N CYS A 36 -25.43 -23.17 -27.63
CA CYS A 36 -26.27 -22.17 -28.28
C CYS A 36 -27.67 -22.71 -28.58
N VAL A 37 -27.77 -24.00 -28.91
CA VAL A 37 -29.07 -24.68 -29.08
C VAL A 37 -29.84 -24.72 -27.77
N ARG A 38 -29.19 -25.17 -26.69
CA ARG A 38 -29.81 -25.26 -25.36
C ARG A 38 -30.35 -23.90 -24.88
N ASP A 39 -29.60 -22.84 -25.13
CA ASP A 39 -29.92 -21.51 -24.60
C ASP A 39 -30.71 -20.65 -25.62
N ALA A 40 -31.18 -21.27 -26.71
CA ALA A 40 -31.92 -20.63 -27.81
C ALA A 40 -31.25 -19.35 -28.35
N LYS A 41 -29.92 -19.35 -28.45
CA LYS A 41 -29.11 -18.23 -28.98
C LYS A 41 -28.60 -18.53 -30.38
N ALA A 42 -28.45 -17.49 -31.19
CA ALA A 42 -27.94 -17.60 -32.56
C ALA A 42 -26.44 -17.99 -32.55
N CYS A 43 -26.12 -19.22 -32.97
CA CYS A 43 -24.75 -19.71 -33.07
C CYS A 43 -24.10 -19.21 -34.37
N ARG A 44 -23.21 -18.22 -34.27
CA ARG A 44 -22.48 -17.66 -35.42
C ARG A 44 -20.98 -17.83 -35.27
N TYR A 45 -20.31 -18.10 -36.39
CA TYR A 45 -18.85 -18.18 -36.48
C TYR A 45 -18.38 -17.07 -37.42
N SER A 46 -18.26 -15.84 -36.89
CA SER A 46 -17.79 -14.71 -37.70
C SER A 46 -16.29 -14.86 -37.98
N SER A 47 -15.88 -14.81 -39.25
CA SER A 47 -14.45 -14.74 -39.57
C SER A 47 -13.92 -13.32 -39.27
N PRO A 48 -12.65 -13.18 -38.85
CA PRO A 48 -12.01 -11.87 -38.70
C PRO A 48 -12.17 -10.97 -39.94
N SER A 49 -12.20 -11.57 -41.13
CA SER A 49 -12.38 -10.89 -42.42
C SER A 49 -13.77 -10.23 -42.58
N GLN A 50 -14.83 -10.84 -42.04
CA GLN A 50 -16.20 -10.27 -42.10
C GLN A 50 -16.38 -9.08 -41.14
N LYS A 51 -15.66 -9.05 -40.01
CA LYS A 51 -15.66 -7.88 -39.12
C LYS A 51 -14.96 -6.69 -39.77
N LEU A 52 -13.85 -6.95 -40.47
CA LEU A 52 -13.08 -5.93 -41.16
C LEU A 52 -13.88 -5.28 -42.31
N SER A 53 -14.61 -6.07 -43.09
CA SER A 53 -15.50 -5.53 -44.14
C SER A 53 -16.68 -4.73 -43.59
N SER A 54 -17.25 -5.14 -42.44
CA SER A 54 -18.32 -4.38 -41.78
C SER A 54 -17.85 -3.03 -41.21
N LEU A 55 -16.61 -2.96 -40.71
CA LEU A 55 -15.99 -1.73 -40.24
C LEU A 55 -15.65 -0.80 -41.41
N GLN A 56 -15.10 -1.35 -42.50
CA GLN A 56 -14.85 -0.58 -43.73
C GLN A 56 -16.14 0.03 -44.28
N ARG A 57 -17.24 -0.72 -44.31
CA ARG A 57 -18.54 -0.20 -44.76
C ARG A 57 -19.05 0.92 -43.86
N ARG A 58 -18.98 0.78 -42.54
CA ARG A 58 -19.39 1.85 -41.61
C ARG A 58 -18.52 3.10 -41.74
N LEU A 59 -17.22 2.93 -41.97
CA LEU A 59 -16.31 4.05 -42.17
C LEU A 59 -16.68 4.83 -43.45
N GLN A 60 -17.01 4.10 -44.52
CA GLN A 60 -17.51 4.69 -45.76
C GLN A 60 -18.87 5.39 -45.59
N GLU A 61 -19.79 4.81 -44.81
CA GLU A 61 -21.08 5.44 -44.46
C GLU A 61 -20.88 6.76 -43.69
N TYR A 62 -19.92 6.81 -42.75
CA TYR A 62 -19.61 8.05 -42.01
C TYR A 62 -18.92 9.10 -42.87
N GLU A 63 -18.02 8.71 -43.77
CA GLU A 63 -17.40 9.63 -44.72
C GLU A 63 -18.44 10.26 -45.64
N GLN A 64 -19.40 9.45 -46.11
CA GLN A 64 -20.50 9.93 -46.94
C GLN A 64 -21.39 10.93 -46.18
N LEU A 65 -21.77 10.60 -44.94
CA LEU A 65 -22.58 11.49 -44.10
C LEU A 65 -21.85 12.82 -43.84
N ARG A 66 -20.53 12.78 -43.61
CA ARG A 66 -19.74 14.01 -43.42
C ARG A 66 -19.79 14.91 -44.65
N GLN A 67 -19.65 14.34 -45.84
CA GLN A 67 -19.75 15.09 -47.09
C GLN A 67 -21.16 15.67 -47.31
N ASP A 68 -22.20 14.92 -46.96
CA ASP A 68 -23.58 15.38 -47.11
C ASP A 68 -23.90 16.51 -46.13
N VAL A 69 -23.37 16.46 -44.90
CA VAL A 69 -23.46 17.56 -43.92
C VAL A 69 -22.67 18.78 -44.39
N GLU A 70 -21.46 18.62 -44.92
CA GLU A 70 -20.67 19.73 -45.49
C GLU A 70 -21.42 20.40 -46.67
N LYS A 71 -22.08 19.62 -47.53
CA LYS A 71 -22.90 20.13 -48.63
C LYS A 71 -24.16 20.84 -48.14
N ALA A 72 -24.87 20.24 -47.17
CA ALA A 72 -26.06 20.85 -46.57
C ALA A 72 -25.70 22.17 -45.88
N TRP A 73 -24.56 22.24 -45.18
CA TRP A 73 -24.09 23.47 -44.55
C TRP A 73 -23.86 24.58 -45.57
N ARG A 74 -23.17 24.29 -46.69
CA ARG A 74 -22.99 25.29 -47.76
C ARG A 74 -24.31 25.71 -48.41
N MET A 75 -25.28 24.81 -48.50
CA MET A 75 -26.58 25.08 -49.12
C MET A 75 -27.47 25.96 -48.24
N TYR A 76 -27.52 25.70 -46.93
CA TYR A 76 -28.44 26.38 -46.01
C TYR A 76 -27.79 27.54 -45.24
N LEU A 77 -26.46 27.57 -45.12
CA LEU A 77 -25.69 28.59 -44.40
C LEU A 77 -24.47 29.07 -45.23
N PRO A 78 -24.69 29.64 -46.44
CA PRO A 78 -23.61 29.99 -47.37
C PRO A 78 -22.69 31.12 -46.89
N ASN A 79 -23.16 31.93 -45.93
CA ASN A 79 -22.43 33.09 -45.42
C ASN A 79 -21.58 32.78 -44.17
N VAL A 80 -21.57 31.52 -43.71
CA VAL A 80 -20.83 31.09 -42.51
C VAL A 80 -19.78 30.06 -42.92
N ASP A 81 -18.51 30.43 -42.78
CA ASP A 81 -17.41 29.50 -43.03
C ASP A 81 -17.45 28.35 -42.00
N LEU A 82 -17.54 27.11 -42.51
CA LEU A 82 -17.66 25.92 -41.68
C LEU A 82 -16.41 25.67 -40.83
N GLN A 83 -15.22 26.03 -41.31
CA GLN A 83 -13.97 25.87 -40.56
C GLN A 83 -13.88 26.89 -39.43
N GLU A 84 -14.26 28.15 -39.67
CA GLU A 84 -14.36 29.16 -38.60
C GLU A 84 -15.41 28.78 -37.55
N ALA A 85 -16.58 28.27 -37.96
CA ALA A 85 -17.60 27.81 -37.03
C ALA A 85 -17.09 26.65 -36.15
N LEU A 86 -16.39 25.67 -36.72
CA LEU A 86 -15.80 24.56 -35.97
C LEU A 86 -14.67 25.02 -35.03
N GLN A 87 -13.88 26.02 -35.45
CA GLN A 87 -12.84 26.64 -34.63
C GLN A 87 -13.46 27.37 -33.43
N SER A 88 -14.52 28.13 -33.65
CA SER A 88 -15.24 28.84 -32.58
C SER A 88 -15.85 27.90 -31.53
N ILE A 89 -16.32 26.71 -31.93
CA ILE A 89 -16.81 25.69 -31.00
C ILE A 89 -15.66 25.12 -30.15
N ARG A 90 -14.49 24.88 -30.76
CA ARG A 90 -13.29 24.39 -30.06
C ARG A 90 -12.77 25.42 -29.07
N GLU A 91 -12.82 26.70 -29.43
CA GLU A 91 -12.43 27.82 -28.57
C GLU A 91 -13.47 28.07 -27.46
N SER A 92 -14.78 27.89 -27.74
CA SER A 92 -15.83 27.98 -26.71
C SER A 92 -15.74 26.87 -25.66
N ARG A 93 -15.13 25.72 -25.98
CA ARG A 93 -14.83 24.65 -25.02
C ARG A 93 -13.65 24.97 -24.09
N GLN A 94 -12.85 26.00 -24.39
CA GLN A 94 -11.70 26.40 -23.58
C GLN A 94 -12.02 27.54 -22.59
N VAL A 95 -13.21 28.15 -22.65
CA VAL A 95 -13.67 29.12 -21.65
C VAL A 95 -14.69 28.42 -20.73
N ALA A 96 -14.41 28.48 -19.43
CA ALA A 96 -15.09 27.79 -18.33
C ALA A 96 -16.65 27.85 -18.36
N PRO A 97 -17.34 26.86 -17.76
CA PRO A 97 -18.79 26.78 -17.79
C PRO A 97 -19.41 27.91 -16.95
N VAL A 98 -20.23 28.74 -17.59
CA VAL A 98 -21.12 29.69 -16.93
C VAL A 98 -22.32 28.92 -16.37
N ASN A 99 -22.56 29.10 -15.07
CA ASN A 99 -23.73 28.66 -14.34
C ASN A 99 -25.03 29.04 -15.07
N ILE A 100 -25.79 28.04 -15.52
CA ILE A 100 -27.22 28.20 -15.80
C ILE A 100 -27.98 27.53 -14.66
N SER A 101 -28.57 28.38 -13.83
CA SER A 101 -29.54 28.01 -12.80
C SER A 101 -30.77 27.38 -13.44
N HIS A 102 -30.95 26.08 -13.25
CA HIS A 102 -32.25 25.44 -13.45
C HIS A 102 -32.55 24.47 -12.30
N GLY A 103 -33.52 24.87 -11.48
CA GLY A 103 -34.45 23.99 -10.77
C GLY A 103 -33.88 23.19 -9.62
N GLU A 104 -34.19 23.63 -8.40
CA GLU A 104 -34.11 22.83 -7.18
C GLU A 104 -34.78 21.46 -7.38
N LYS A 105 -33.96 20.42 -7.56
CA LYS A 105 -34.28 19.08 -7.08
C LYS A 105 -33.36 18.81 -5.91
N LEU A 106 -33.95 18.87 -4.72
CA LEU A 106 -33.35 18.42 -3.47
C LEU A 106 -33.20 16.90 -3.52
N SER A 107 -32.23 16.41 -4.29
CA SER A 107 -31.68 15.07 -4.15
C SER A 107 -30.31 15.23 -3.51
N THR A 108 -30.25 15.00 -2.20
CA THR A 108 -29.00 14.88 -1.44
C THR A 108 -28.28 13.59 -1.85
N GLU A 109 -27.92 13.46 -3.13
CA GLU A 109 -26.95 12.47 -3.56
C GLU A 109 -25.58 13.03 -3.19
N VAL A 110 -24.89 12.36 -2.27
CA VAL A 110 -23.48 12.66 -1.97
C VAL A 110 -22.69 12.22 -3.21
N GLU A 111 -22.51 13.13 -4.16
CA GLU A 111 -21.69 12.88 -5.34
C GLU A 111 -20.21 12.80 -4.93
N HIS A 112 -19.70 11.58 -4.76
CA HIS A 112 -18.26 11.33 -4.67
C HIS A 112 -17.64 11.40 -6.08
N HIS A 113 -17.44 12.61 -6.60
CA HIS A 113 -16.73 12.83 -7.86
C HIS A 113 -15.23 12.61 -7.68
N THR A 114 -14.70 11.52 -8.24
CA THR A 114 -13.26 11.30 -8.39
C THR A 114 -12.83 11.82 -9.76
N GLU A 115 -11.79 12.64 -9.83
CA GLU A 115 -11.26 13.10 -11.12
C GLU A 115 -10.82 11.93 -11.99
N GLN A 116 -11.23 11.92 -13.26
CA GLN A 116 -10.66 10.98 -14.21
C GLN A 116 -9.25 11.41 -14.58
N PRO A 117 -8.32 10.45 -14.79
CA PRO A 117 -6.97 10.79 -15.24
C PRO A 117 -7.02 11.58 -16.56
N PRO A 118 -6.15 12.59 -16.74
CA PRO A 118 -6.12 13.37 -17.96
C PRO A 118 -5.81 12.48 -19.17
N THR A 119 -6.53 12.66 -20.27
CA THR A 119 -6.41 11.86 -21.50
C THR A 119 -5.05 11.93 -22.19
N SER A 120 -4.16 12.84 -21.74
CA SER A 120 -2.78 13.01 -22.23
C SER A 120 -1.75 12.18 -21.47
N PHE A 121 -2.11 11.53 -20.36
CA PHE A 121 -1.23 10.56 -19.69
C PHE A 121 -1.33 9.24 -20.45
N THR A 122 -0.40 9.00 -21.37
CA THR A 122 -0.17 7.66 -21.91
C THR A 122 0.47 6.82 -20.82
N GLU A 123 -0.34 6.21 -19.94
CA GLU A 123 0.14 5.08 -19.15
C GLU A 123 0.59 4.00 -20.15
N HIS A 124 1.89 3.70 -20.18
CA HIS A 124 2.46 2.65 -21.03
C HIS A 124 2.09 1.23 -20.57
N SER A 125 1.09 1.10 -19.68
CA SER A 125 0.75 -0.13 -18.97
C SER A 125 -0.65 -0.61 -19.35
N ASN A 126 -0.79 -1.90 -19.59
CA ASN A 126 -2.07 -2.58 -19.78
C ASN A 126 -2.66 -2.94 -18.41
N ALA A 127 -3.98 -3.04 -18.29
CA ALA A 127 -4.63 -3.49 -17.05
C ALA A 127 -4.18 -4.89 -16.60
N GLU A 128 -3.73 -5.73 -17.54
CA GLU A 128 -3.14 -7.05 -17.28
C GLU A 128 -1.79 -6.96 -16.54
N ASP A 129 -1.07 -5.83 -16.60
CA ASP A 129 0.20 -5.64 -15.88
C ASP A 129 -0.01 -5.49 -14.36
N TYR A 130 -1.24 -5.26 -13.92
CA TYR A 130 -1.58 -5.18 -12.50
C TYR A 130 -1.88 -6.54 -11.86
N GLU A 131 -1.93 -7.62 -12.65
CA GLU A 131 -1.93 -8.97 -12.10
C GLU A 131 -0.59 -9.23 -11.40
N PHE A 132 -0.63 -9.88 -10.23
CA PHE A 132 0.58 -10.16 -9.44
C PHE A 132 0.63 -11.62 -9.03
N ASP A 133 1.85 -12.14 -8.96
CA ASP A 133 2.15 -13.47 -8.42
C ASP A 133 3.46 -13.41 -7.66
N GLU A 134 3.37 -13.12 -6.35
CA GLU A 134 4.51 -13.06 -5.42
C GLU A 134 4.96 -14.46 -4.95
N SER A 135 4.46 -15.54 -5.57
CA SER A 135 4.92 -16.92 -5.31
C SER A 135 6.04 -17.36 -6.26
N GLN A 136 6.19 -16.70 -7.40
CA GLN A 136 7.31 -16.91 -8.33
C GLN A 136 8.44 -15.95 -7.98
N ASP A 137 9.70 -16.40 -8.14
CA ASP A 137 10.94 -15.70 -7.76
C ASP A 137 10.88 -14.18 -7.91
N PHE A 138 10.43 -13.54 -6.83
CA PHE A 138 10.52 -12.11 -6.64
C PHE A 138 11.83 -11.86 -5.91
N ASP A 139 12.56 -10.82 -6.29
CA ASP A 139 13.77 -10.40 -5.61
C ASP A 139 13.43 -10.01 -4.15
N ASN A 140 13.48 -11.00 -3.25
CA ASN A 140 13.15 -10.83 -1.82
C ASN A 140 14.39 -10.39 -1.02
N SER A 141 15.40 -9.81 -1.68
CA SER A 141 16.67 -9.44 -1.06
C SER A 141 16.67 -8.11 -0.32
N ILE A 142 15.52 -7.46 -0.16
CA ILE A 142 15.46 -6.06 0.29
C ILE A 142 14.42 -5.86 1.42
N ASP A 143 14.77 -5.00 2.37
CA ASP A 143 13.91 -4.52 3.46
C ASP A 143 12.60 -3.96 2.86
N GLY A 144 11.49 -4.59 3.20
CA GLY A 144 10.21 -4.42 2.54
C GLY A 144 9.70 -2.99 2.54
N MET A 145 9.04 -2.61 1.43
CA MET A 145 8.59 -1.24 1.11
C MET A 145 9.67 -0.12 1.12
N GLY A 146 10.92 -0.41 1.54
CA GLY A 146 12.03 0.54 1.57
C GLY A 146 12.80 0.66 0.25
N PHE A 147 12.62 -0.29 -0.67
CA PHE A 147 13.16 -0.22 -2.03
C PHE A 147 12.03 -0.53 -3.00
N LEU A 148 11.55 0.54 -3.63
CA LEU A 148 10.45 0.50 -4.57
C LEU A 148 11.02 -0.01 -5.90
N THR A 149 10.94 -1.32 -6.14
CA THR A 149 11.25 -1.88 -7.46
C THR A 149 10.28 -1.27 -8.47
N ALA A 150 10.82 -0.55 -9.45
CA ALA A 150 10.03 0.12 -10.47
C ALA A 150 9.68 -0.80 -11.65
N ASP A 151 10.14 -2.06 -11.62
CA ASP A 151 9.85 -3.04 -12.67
C ASP A 151 8.34 -3.28 -12.74
N PRO A 152 7.70 -2.98 -13.89
CA PRO A 152 6.25 -3.07 -14.04
C PRO A 152 5.71 -4.51 -14.00
N HIS A 153 6.53 -5.55 -14.23
CA HIS A 153 5.99 -6.89 -14.38
C HIS A 153 5.70 -7.58 -13.04
N LYS A 154 4.43 -7.96 -12.82
CA LYS A 154 3.93 -8.74 -11.66
C LYS A 154 3.99 -8.04 -10.29
N ALA A 155 4.22 -6.74 -10.24
CA ALA A 155 4.32 -5.97 -8.99
C ALA A 155 2.95 -5.60 -8.38
N GLY A 156 1.86 -5.80 -9.11
CA GLY A 156 0.50 -5.46 -8.69
C GLY A 156 0.16 -3.97 -8.84
N TYR A 157 -1.12 -3.63 -8.61
CA TYR A 157 -1.57 -2.23 -8.70
C TYR A 157 -1.00 -1.36 -7.57
N THR A 158 -0.43 -0.23 -8.01
CA THR A 158 0.07 0.86 -7.16
C THR A 158 -0.55 2.16 -7.66
N GLY A 159 -1.18 2.92 -6.76
CA GLY A 159 -1.88 4.14 -7.13
C GLY A 159 -0.92 5.27 -7.54
N PRO A 160 -1.42 6.28 -8.26
CA PRO A 160 -0.61 7.43 -8.74
C PRO A 160 0.01 8.23 -7.59
N GLN A 161 -0.57 8.13 -6.40
CA GLN A 161 -0.11 8.77 -5.17
C GLN A 161 0.74 7.84 -4.30
N SER A 162 1.22 6.72 -4.82
CA SER A 162 2.14 5.82 -4.12
C SER A 162 3.59 6.33 -4.19
N GLY A 163 4.45 5.81 -3.32
CA GLY A 163 5.90 6.04 -3.46
C GLY A 163 6.45 5.47 -4.77
N ILE A 164 5.91 4.34 -5.25
CA ILE A 164 6.33 3.69 -6.51
C ILE A 164 6.03 4.60 -7.70
N ALA A 165 4.85 5.21 -7.75
CA ALA A 165 4.49 6.18 -8.78
C ALA A 165 5.43 7.40 -8.77
N ALA A 166 5.81 7.90 -7.59
CA ALA A 166 6.78 8.96 -7.46
C ALA A 166 8.16 8.57 -8.03
N LEU A 167 8.64 7.34 -7.79
CA LEU A 167 9.89 6.88 -8.40
C LEU A 167 9.79 6.72 -9.92
N LYS A 168 8.68 6.17 -10.44
CA LYS A 168 8.45 6.06 -11.89
C LYS A 168 8.46 7.43 -12.56
N PHE A 169 7.85 8.43 -11.92
CA PHE A 169 7.95 9.82 -12.38
C PHE A 169 9.40 10.31 -12.42
N LEU A 170 10.17 10.13 -11.34
CA LEU A 170 11.58 10.52 -11.31
C LEU A 170 12.44 9.80 -12.36
N GLN A 171 12.15 8.53 -12.64
CA GLN A 171 12.83 7.73 -13.67
C GLN A 171 12.54 8.21 -15.10
N SER A 172 11.39 8.85 -15.31
CA SER A 172 11.06 9.46 -16.60
C SER A 172 11.84 10.75 -16.88
N LEU A 173 12.50 11.33 -15.85
CA LEU A 173 13.26 12.56 -16.00
C LEU A 173 14.63 12.29 -16.65
N PRO A 174 15.11 13.18 -17.56
CA PRO A 174 16.39 13.00 -18.26
C PRO A 174 17.64 12.92 -17.36
N LEU A 175 17.53 13.38 -16.11
CA LEU A 175 18.61 13.48 -15.13
C LEU A 175 18.75 12.22 -14.25
N TYR A 176 17.96 11.17 -14.48
CA TYR A 176 17.95 10.02 -13.60
C TYR A 176 19.20 9.13 -13.75
N LEU A 177 19.88 8.89 -12.63
CA LEU A 177 20.91 7.85 -12.50
C LEU A 177 20.24 6.48 -12.45
N PRO A 178 20.48 5.56 -13.40
CA PRO A 178 19.88 4.23 -13.35
C PRO A 178 20.28 3.51 -12.05
N LEU A 179 19.28 3.21 -11.21
CA LEU A 179 19.43 2.23 -10.14
C LEU A 179 19.50 0.87 -10.82
N ASN A 180 20.70 0.31 -10.95
CA ASN A 180 20.82 -1.07 -11.43
C ASN A 180 20.08 -1.98 -10.44
N SER A 181 19.24 -2.87 -10.97
CA SER A 181 18.61 -3.93 -10.17
C SER A 181 19.71 -4.70 -9.45
N VAL A 182 19.68 -4.68 -8.13
CA VAL A 182 20.64 -5.44 -7.35
C VAL A 182 20.15 -6.88 -7.33
N ASN A 183 20.72 -7.73 -8.18
CA ASN A 183 20.47 -9.15 -8.09
C ASN A 183 21.11 -9.71 -6.82
N THR A 184 20.30 -10.03 -5.81
CA THR A 184 20.72 -10.86 -4.68
C THR A 184 19.85 -12.11 -4.58
N PRO A 185 20.44 -13.32 -4.48
CA PRO A 185 19.72 -14.58 -4.70
C PRO A 185 19.04 -15.09 -3.42
N SER A 186 18.03 -14.40 -2.89
CA SER A 186 17.30 -14.94 -1.74
C SER A 186 15.81 -14.73 -1.86
N SER A 187 15.07 -15.83 -2.00
CA SER A 187 13.61 -15.86 -1.98
C SER A 187 13.07 -16.39 -0.64
N LEU A 188 11.91 -15.91 -0.18
CA LEU A 188 11.19 -16.57 0.93
C LEU A 188 10.79 -18.02 0.57
N ASP A 189 10.78 -18.33 -0.73
CA ASP A 189 10.37 -19.62 -1.28
C ASP A 189 11.54 -20.57 -1.58
N ASP A 190 12.81 -20.22 -1.27
CA ASP A 190 13.95 -21.15 -1.46
C ASP A 190 13.72 -22.44 -0.64
N ASP A 191 13.71 -23.60 -1.30
CA ASP A 191 13.35 -24.89 -0.69
C ASP A 191 14.49 -25.57 0.10
N ASP A 192 15.71 -25.05 0.01
CA ASP A 192 16.93 -25.70 0.55
C ASP A 192 17.17 -25.51 2.07
N PHE A 193 16.18 -25.05 2.82
CA PHE A 193 16.36 -24.79 4.26
C PHE A 193 16.03 -26.01 5.13
N PRO A 194 16.83 -26.26 6.18
CA PRO A 194 16.44 -27.21 7.21
C PRO A 194 15.06 -26.81 7.74
N THR A 195 14.18 -27.80 7.86
CA THR A 195 12.87 -27.65 8.50
C THR A 195 13.06 -26.93 9.84
N ALA A 196 12.07 -26.21 10.37
CA ALA A 196 12.13 -25.55 11.70
C ALA A 196 12.50 -26.48 12.89
N ARG A 197 12.84 -27.75 12.63
CA ARG A 197 13.24 -28.78 13.57
C ARG A 197 14.67 -28.57 14.09
N SER A 198 14.74 -28.51 15.42
CA SER A 198 15.92 -28.52 16.31
C SER A 198 16.69 -27.21 16.49
N GLN A 199 16.03 -26.05 16.45
CA GLN A 199 16.62 -24.87 17.08
C GLN A 199 16.69 -25.06 18.60
N PRO A 200 17.81 -24.71 19.26
CA PRO A 200 17.92 -24.78 20.71
C PRO A 200 16.81 -23.97 21.40
N VAL A 201 16.28 -24.47 22.52
CA VAL A 201 15.23 -23.77 23.30
C VAL A 201 15.66 -22.34 23.67
N ALA A 202 16.95 -22.14 23.97
CA ALA A 202 17.51 -20.82 24.23
C ALA A 202 17.36 -19.86 23.05
N THR A 203 17.54 -20.33 21.82
CA THR A 203 17.37 -19.53 20.60
C THR A 203 15.92 -19.15 20.37
N VAL A 204 14.99 -20.09 20.60
CA VAL A 204 13.54 -19.84 20.49
C VAL A 204 13.08 -18.80 21.52
N ASN A 205 13.52 -18.93 22.77
CA ASN A 205 13.22 -17.95 23.83
C ASN A 205 13.78 -16.57 23.49
N ARG A 206 15.01 -16.51 22.98
CA ARG A 206 15.62 -15.25 22.51
C ARG A 206 14.75 -14.56 21.46
N TYR A 207 14.24 -15.27 20.45
CA TYR A 207 13.37 -14.66 19.44
C TYR A 207 12.06 -14.13 20.02
N ILE A 208 11.49 -14.81 21.02
CA ILE A 208 10.32 -14.29 21.74
C ILE A 208 10.67 -12.99 22.46
N ASP A 209 11.82 -12.95 23.13
CA ASP A 209 12.32 -11.75 23.82
C ASP A 209 12.59 -10.60 22.83
N ASP A 210 13.20 -10.90 21.68
CA ASP A 210 13.45 -9.93 20.61
C ASP A 210 12.14 -9.37 20.03
N TYR A 211 11.10 -10.20 19.86
CA TYR A 211 9.77 -9.73 19.47
C TYR A 211 9.20 -8.73 20.48
N PHE A 212 9.16 -9.09 21.77
CA PHE A 212 8.54 -8.26 22.80
C PHE A 212 9.35 -7.00 23.14
N SER A 213 10.67 -7.03 22.95
CA SER A 213 11.55 -5.89 23.23
C SER A 213 11.74 -4.94 22.04
N LEU A 214 11.68 -5.43 20.80
CA LEU A 214 12.00 -4.63 19.61
C LEU A 214 10.76 -4.32 18.75
N TYR A 215 9.85 -5.27 18.58
CA TYR A 215 8.69 -5.12 17.68
C TYR A 215 7.41 -4.67 18.40
N HIS A 216 7.08 -5.38 19.48
CA HIS A 216 5.86 -5.16 20.27
C HIS A 216 5.68 -3.72 20.77
N PRO A 217 6.72 -2.97 21.19
CA PRO A 217 6.54 -1.59 21.64
C PRO A 217 6.07 -0.63 20.55
N ALA A 218 6.29 -0.96 19.27
CA ALA A 218 5.76 -0.18 18.15
C ALA A 218 4.31 -0.55 17.81
N TYR A 219 3.95 -1.82 18.02
CA TYR A 219 2.67 -2.42 17.64
C TYR A 219 2.17 -3.38 18.73
N PRO A 220 1.65 -2.87 19.85
CA PRO A 220 1.32 -3.67 21.04
C PRO A 220 0.01 -4.45 20.85
N ILE A 221 -0.01 -5.35 19.86
CA ILE A 221 -1.18 -6.12 19.45
C ILE A 221 -1.44 -7.32 20.37
N LEU A 222 -0.40 -7.82 21.02
CA LEU A 222 -0.44 -8.91 21.99
C LEU A 222 -0.44 -8.38 23.42
N HIS A 223 -0.51 -9.28 24.39
CA HIS A 223 -0.17 -8.98 25.77
C HIS A 223 0.87 -10.00 26.22
N GLU A 224 2.07 -9.51 26.54
CA GLU A 224 3.25 -10.34 26.78
C GLU A 224 3.00 -11.39 27.86
N GLY A 225 2.42 -10.97 29.00
CA GLY A 225 2.14 -11.86 30.12
C GLY A 225 1.26 -13.05 29.72
N THR A 226 0.18 -12.80 28.97
CA THR A 226 -0.70 -13.89 28.50
C THR A 226 -0.07 -14.76 27.43
N PHE A 227 0.78 -14.20 26.57
CA PHE A 227 1.48 -14.97 25.55
C PHE A 227 2.49 -15.94 26.19
N ARG A 228 3.33 -15.43 27.10
CA ARG A 228 4.30 -16.25 27.85
C ARG A 228 3.63 -17.27 28.75
N ALA A 229 2.52 -16.93 29.41
CA ALA A 229 1.75 -17.88 30.23
C ALA A 229 1.17 -19.04 29.41
N ARG A 230 0.81 -18.83 28.13
CA ARG A 230 0.40 -19.93 27.23
C ARG A 230 1.57 -20.81 26.84
N ILE A 231 2.77 -20.26 26.69
CA ILE A 231 3.99 -21.03 26.39
C ILE A 231 4.36 -21.91 27.59
N SER A 232 4.37 -21.35 28.80
CA SER A 232 4.71 -22.09 30.03
C SER A 232 3.66 -23.13 30.44
N GLY A 233 2.46 -23.08 29.86
CA GLY A 233 1.34 -23.95 30.20
C GLY A 233 0.46 -23.45 31.34
N ALA A 234 0.74 -22.25 31.89
CA ALA A 234 -0.09 -21.61 32.90
C ALA A 234 -1.46 -21.15 32.37
N LEU A 235 -1.56 -20.84 31.07
CA LEU A 235 -2.83 -20.57 30.39
C LEU A 235 -3.08 -21.56 29.26
N ALA A 236 -4.36 -21.93 29.08
CA ALA A 236 -4.76 -22.79 27.97
C ALA A 236 -4.50 -22.11 26.61
N LYS A 237 -3.91 -22.88 25.69
CA LYS A 237 -3.74 -22.48 24.29
C LYS A 237 -5.09 -22.58 23.56
N PRO A 238 -5.41 -21.63 22.66
CA PRO A 238 -6.57 -21.74 21.77
C PRO A 238 -6.60 -23.07 21.03
N ARG A 239 -7.76 -23.75 21.04
CA ARG A 239 -7.97 -25.04 20.35
C ARG A 239 -8.48 -24.90 18.92
N ASP A 240 -8.69 -23.67 18.47
CA ASP A 240 -9.25 -23.33 17.16
C ASP A 240 -8.24 -23.50 16.01
N GLY A 241 -6.95 -23.66 16.31
CA GLY A 241 -5.86 -23.74 15.34
C GLY A 241 -5.10 -22.41 15.17
N SER A 242 -5.52 -21.33 15.85
CA SER A 242 -4.86 -20.02 15.76
C SER A 242 -3.51 -19.97 16.47
N TRP A 243 -3.30 -20.79 17.50
CA TRP A 243 -2.09 -20.73 18.32
C TRP A 243 -0.79 -21.06 17.57
N PRO A 244 -0.69 -22.16 16.80
CA PRO A 244 0.51 -22.44 16.01
C PRO A 244 0.81 -21.36 14.97
N LEU A 245 -0.22 -20.79 14.34
CA LEU A 245 -0.08 -19.66 13.41
C LEU A 245 0.51 -18.44 14.13
N LEU A 246 -0.07 -18.05 15.27
CA LEU A 246 0.38 -16.91 16.06
C LEU A 246 1.80 -17.10 16.60
N TYR A 247 2.06 -18.24 17.22
CA TYR A 247 3.33 -18.55 17.86
C TYR A 247 4.50 -18.52 16.87
N ASN A 248 4.35 -19.19 15.72
CA ASN A 248 5.40 -19.21 14.71
C ASN A 248 5.56 -17.85 14.00
N THR A 249 4.49 -17.07 13.87
CA THR A 249 4.59 -15.69 13.36
C THR A 249 5.38 -14.79 14.31
N VAL A 250 5.16 -14.91 15.63
CA VAL A 250 5.93 -14.19 16.65
C VAL A 250 7.41 -14.58 16.59
N LEU A 251 7.72 -15.88 16.42
CA LEU A 251 9.10 -16.33 16.24
C LEU A 251 9.74 -15.82 14.96
N ALA A 252 9.01 -15.81 13.85
CA ALA A 252 9.51 -15.28 12.58
C ALA A 252 9.84 -13.79 12.70
N ILE A 253 8.95 -12.99 13.27
CA ILE A 253 9.21 -11.57 13.51
C ILE A 253 10.37 -11.40 14.49
N GLY A 254 10.39 -12.15 15.59
CA GLY A 254 11.45 -12.14 16.59
C GLY A 254 12.84 -12.42 16.01
N ALA A 255 12.94 -13.45 15.18
CA ALA A 255 14.18 -13.78 14.47
C ALA A 255 14.57 -12.70 13.46
N PHE A 256 13.59 -12.14 12.74
CA PHE A 256 13.81 -11.05 11.78
C PHE A 256 14.33 -9.78 12.46
N VAL A 257 13.80 -9.43 13.63
CA VAL A 257 14.20 -8.22 14.36
C VAL A 257 15.43 -8.41 15.26
N GLY A 258 15.71 -9.62 15.72
CA GLY A 258 16.77 -9.90 16.69
C GLY A 258 18.16 -10.12 16.10
N ASP A 259 18.25 -10.65 14.87
CA ASP A 259 19.49 -11.14 14.28
C ASP A 259 19.94 -10.33 13.06
N SER A 260 20.70 -9.27 13.31
CA SER A 260 21.22 -8.37 12.26
C SER A 260 22.24 -9.02 11.31
N ASN A 261 22.76 -10.20 11.65
CA ASN A 261 23.80 -10.91 10.87
C ASN A 261 23.26 -12.10 10.07
N ALA A 262 22.08 -12.62 10.41
CA ALA A 262 21.50 -13.80 9.76
C ALA A 262 20.16 -13.47 9.08
N THR A 263 20.23 -13.03 7.81
CA THR A 263 19.10 -12.56 6.98
C THR A 263 17.98 -13.59 6.70
N LYS A 264 18.09 -14.80 7.23
CA LYS A 264 17.25 -15.97 6.89
C LYS A 264 16.74 -16.78 8.09
N CYS A 265 17.09 -16.41 9.33
CA CYS A 265 16.70 -17.19 10.52
C CYS A 265 15.19 -17.18 10.80
N ASP A 266 14.47 -16.21 10.23
CA ASP A 266 13.02 -16.05 10.30
C ASP A 266 12.25 -16.98 9.35
N ILE A 267 12.84 -17.34 8.21
CA ILE A 267 12.17 -18.08 7.12
C ILE A 267 11.58 -19.42 7.59
N PRO A 268 12.27 -20.29 8.35
CA PRO A 268 11.70 -21.56 8.79
C PRO A 268 10.45 -21.38 9.66
N PHE A 269 10.41 -20.36 10.52
CA PHE A 269 9.26 -20.07 11.37
C PHE A 269 8.10 -19.49 10.56
N TYR A 270 8.38 -18.62 9.58
CA TYR A 270 7.36 -18.14 8.66
C TYR A 270 6.76 -19.30 7.84
N LYS A 271 7.59 -20.19 7.28
CA LYS A 271 7.11 -21.37 6.54
C LYS A 271 6.24 -22.26 7.43
N GLU A 272 6.63 -22.48 8.68
CA GLU A 272 5.80 -23.23 9.64
C GLU A 272 4.48 -22.50 9.93
N ALA A 273 4.50 -21.20 10.18
CA ALA A 273 3.27 -20.40 10.38
C ALA A 273 2.34 -20.51 9.16
N ARG A 274 2.87 -20.38 7.94
CA ARG A 274 2.13 -20.49 6.67
C ARG A 274 1.43 -21.85 6.51
N ARG A 275 1.98 -22.95 7.06
CA ARG A 275 1.31 -24.28 7.03
C ARG A 275 -0.02 -24.29 7.79
N HIS A 276 -0.19 -23.41 8.77
CA HIS A 276 -1.43 -23.28 9.55
C HIS A 276 -2.43 -22.30 8.94
N LEU A 277 -2.06 -21.61 7.86
CA LEU A 277 -2.97 -20.75 7.09
C LEU A 277 -3.70 -21.58 6.02
N THR A 278 -4.56 -22.50 6.46
CA THR A 278 -5.36 -23.34 5.55
C THR A 278 -6.70 -22.67 5.21
N MET A 279 -7.44 -23.23 4.25
CA MET A 279 -8.75 -22.67 3.84
C MET A 279 -9.78 -22.64 4.98
N ASP A 280 -9.62 -23.50 5.99
CA ASP A 280 -10.48 -23.53 7.19
C ASP A 280 -10.46 -22.21 7.99
N VAL A 281 -9.38 -21.44 7.88
CA VAL A 281 -9.23 -20.13 8.55
C VAL A 281 -10.30 -19.14 8.06
N LEU A 282 -10.76 -19.26 6.81
CA LEU A 282 -11.79 -18.38 6.24
C LEU A 282 -13.19 -18.61 6.85
N GLU A 283 -13.39 -19.75 7.52
CA GLU A 283 -14.65 -20.11 8.20
C GLU A 283 -14.57 -19.92 9.73
N LYS A 284 -13.43 -19.42 10.23
CA LYS A 284 -13.17 -19.21 11.66
C LYS A 284 -12.97 -17.74 11.97
N GLY A 285 -13.37 -17.32 13.17
CA GLY A 285 -13.15 -15.96 13.66
C GLY A 285 -12.80 -15.96 15.14
N SER A 286 -11.57 -15.57 15.48
CA SER A 286 -11.15 -15.40 16.87
C SER A 286 -10.14 -14.26 17.00
N LEU A 287 -10.03 -13.68 18.20
CA LEU A 287 -9.06 -12.63 18.48
C LEU A 287 -7.62 -13.07 18.14
N SER A 288 -7.30 -14.33 18.46
CA SER A 288 -6.00 -14.95 18.21
C SER A 288 -5.71 -15.11 16.72
N TYR A 289 -6.72 -15.47 15.91
CA TYR A 289 -6.57 -15.47 14.45
C TYR A 289 -6.31 -14.07 13.88
N VAL A 290 -7.07 -13.07 14.32
CA VAL A 290 -6.85 -11.67 13.89
C VAL A 290 -5.42 -11.25 14.24
N GLN A 291 -4.98 -11.48 15.47
CA GLN A 291 -3.60 -11.17 15.89
C GLN A 291 -2.56 -11.86 15.00
N ALA A 292 -2.72 -13.15 14.74
CA ALA A 292 -1.77 -13.94 13.96
C ALA A 292 -1.69 -13.50 12.50
N ILE A 293 -2.84 -13.35 11.84
CA ILE A 293 -2.93 -12.97 10.43
C ILE A 293 -2.42 -11.55 10.22
N VAL A 294 -2.75 -10.62 11.12
CA VAL A 294 -2.33 -9.21 11.03
C VAL A 294 -0.82 -9.04 11.25
N LEU A 295 -0.24 -9.80 12.19
CA LEU A 295 1.20 -9.84 12.37
C LEU A 295 1.91 -10.44 11.15
N MET A 296 1.38 -11.55 10.62
CA MET A 296 1.94 -12.19 9.42
C MET A 296 1.85 -11.27 8.19
N ALA A 297 0.75 -10.55 8.04
CA ALA A 297 0.55 -9.55 6.99
C ALA A 297 1.63 -8.46 7.05
N ASN A 298 1.93 -7.94 8.25
CA ASN A 298 2.96 -6.92 8.42
C ASN A 298 4.38 -7.49 8.20
N TYR A 299 4.63 -8.72 8.64
CA TYR A 299 5.88 -9.44 8.35
C TYR A 299 6.11 -9.57 6.84
N LEU A 300 5.09 -9.99 6.08
CA LEU A 300 5.21 -10.12 4.61
C LEU A 300 5.49 -8.79 3.92
N GLN A 301 4.84 -7.71 4.35
CA GLN A 301 5.13 -6.37 3.83
C GLN A 301 6.61 -5.98 4.05
N LYS A 302 7.20 -6.39 5.17
CA LYS A 302 8.61 -6.17 5.52
C LYS A 302 9.58 -7.12 4.81
N ARG A 303 9.09 -8.23 4.24
CA ARG A 303 9.86 -9.20 3.47
C ARG A 303 9.58 -9.12 1.97
N ASN A 304 9.30 -7.91 1.48
CA ASN A 304 9.07 -7.60 0.07
C ASN A 304 7.93 -8.39 -0.61
N LYS A 305 6.90 -8.79 0.15
CA LYS A 305 5.64 -9.36 -0.37
C LYS A 305 4.44 -8.46 -0.03
N PRO A 306 4.41 -7.21 -0.58
CA PRO A 306 3.43 -6.21 -0.20
C PRO A 306 1.99 -6.61 -0.57
N ASN A 307 1.77 -7.29 -1.70
CA ASN A 307 0.42 -7.67 -2.13
C ASN A 307 -0.12 -8.87 -1.33
N ALA A 308 0.70 -9.90 -1.08
CA ALA A 308 0.33 -11.00 -0.20
C ALA A 308 0.04 -10.48 1.21
N GLY A 309 0.88 -9.59 1.74
CA GLY A 309 0.63 -8.89 2.99
C GLY A 309 -0.68 -8.09 2.98
N PHE A 310 -1.02 -7.43 1.87
CA PHE A 310 -2.28 -6.70 1.71
C PHE A 310 -3.52 -7.61 1.59
N ILE A 311 -3.40 -8.82 1.03
CA ILE A 311 -4.50 -9.78 1.05
C ILE A 311 -4.73 -10.26 2.50
N LEU A 312 -3.66 -10.65 3.20
CA LEU A 312 -3.77 -11.13 4.58
C LEU A 312 -4.34 -10.06 5.51
N ILE A 313 -3.93 -8.80 5.36
CA ILE A 313 -4.51 -7.72 6.17
C ILE A 313 -6.01 -7.55 5.89
N GLY A 314 -6.46 -7.74 4.66
CA GLY A 314 -7.88 -7.72 4.29
C GLY A 314 -8.68 -8.87 4.92
N ILE A 315 -8.09 -10.07 4.99
CA ILE A 315 -8.68 -11.22 5.72
C ILE A 315 -8.78 -10.88 7.22
N GLY A 316 -7.69 -10.40 7.81
CA GLY A 316 -7.66 -9.98 9.22
C GLY A 316 -8.67 -8.88 9.53
N PHE A 317 -8.83 -7.91 8.61
CA PHE A 317 -9.81 -6.83 8.72
C PHE A 317 -11.26 -7.34 8.66
N SER A 318 -11.57 -8.19 7.69
CA SER A 318 -12.90 -8.79 7.55
C SER A 318 -13.26 -9.64 8.78
N MET A 319 -12.31 -10.42 9.28
CA MET A 319 -12.47 -11.22 10.50
C MET A 319 -12.66 -10.35 11.74
N ALA A 320 -11.88 -9.27 11.88
CA ALA A 320 -12.01 -8.31 12.99
C ALA A 320 -13.39 -7.64 12.99
N LEU A 321 -13.92 -7.29 11.82
CA LEU A 321 -15.29 -6.78 11.68
C LEU A 321 -16.32 -7.84 12.06
N ALA A 322 -16.18 -9.07 11.56
CA ALA A 322 -17.09 -10.19 11.83
C ALA A 322 -17.22 -10.53 13.32
N ILE A 323 -16.12 -10.46 14.09
CA ILE A 323 -16.14 -10.68 15.56
C ILE A 323 -16.38 -9.38 16.37
N GLY A 324 -16.70 -8.28 15.69
CA GLY A 324 -17.08 -7.01 16.31
C GLY A 324 -15.95 -6.25 17.02
N LEU A 325 -14.69 -6.37 16.57
CA LEU A 325 -13.57 -5.63 17.19
C LEU A 325 -13.68 -4.11 17.01
N HIS A 326 -14.40 -3.63 16.00
CA HIS A 326 -14.62 -2.21 15.75
C HIS A 326 -15.60 -1.55 16.71
N ARG A 327 -16.22 -2.32 17.61
CA ARG A 327 -17.26 -1.84 18.52
C ARG A 327 -16.96 -2.09 19.98
N GLU A 328 -17.34 -1.13 20.81
CA GLU A 328 -17.58 -1.36 22.24
C GLU A 328 -19.08 -1.67 22.45
N PHE A 329 -19.34 -2.85 22.98
CA PHE A 329 -20.67 -3.24 23.42
C PHE A 329 -20.81 -2.82 24.89
N GLY A 330 -21.93 -2.21 25.26
CA GLY A 330 -22.30 -1.97 26.67
C GLY A 330 -22.71 -3.26 27.39
N MET A 331 -21.94 -4.34 27.19
CA MET A 331 -22.21 -5.65 27.76
C MET A 331 -21.67 -5.69 29.19
N PRO A 332 -22.50 -6.00 30.21
CA PRO A 332 -22.06 -6.02 31.62
C PRO A 332 -20.97 -7.04 31.94
N SER A 333 -20.73 -8.02 31.07
CA SER A 333 -19.95 -9.23 31.37
C SER A 333 -18.57 -9.32 30.72
N THR A 334 -18.12 -8.30 29.96
CA THR A 334 -16.78 -8.39 29.33
C THR A 334 -15.71 -7.86 30.28
N SER A 335 -14.68 -8.67 30.54
CA SER A 335 -13.61 -8.24 31.45
C SER A 335 -12.86 -7.00 30.91
N PRO A 336 -12.45 -6.07 31.79
CA PRO A 336 -11.65 -4.90 31.38
C PRO A 336 -10.39 -5.29 30.61
N PHE A 337 -9.71 -6.36 31.03
CA PHE A 337 -8.56 -6.92 30.34
C PHE A 337 -8.89 -7.25 28.88
N THR A 338 -9.96 -8.02 28.66
CA THR A 338 -10.36 -8.47 27.32
C THR A 338 -10.73 -7.28 26.44
N MET A 339 -11.44 -6.29 26.98
CA MET A 339 -11.76 -5.07 26.25
C MET A 339 -10.52 -4.27 25.87
N GLU A 340 -9.55 -4.14 26.77
CA GLU A 340 -8.30 -3.44 26.47
C GLU A 340 -7.50 -4.14 25.36
N ILE A 341 -7.40 -5.48 25.38
CA ILE A 341 -6.76 -6.22 24.28
C ILE A 341 -7.51 -6.02 22.96
N ARG A 342 -8.85 -6.04 22.96
CA ARG A 342 -9.66 -5.76 21.75
C ARG A 342 -9.37 -4.36 21.17
N ARG A 343 -9.24 -3.33 22.02
CA ARG A 343 -8.86 -1.97 21.60
C ARG A 343 -7.51 -1.95 20.93
N ARG A 344 -6.51 -2.57 21.56
CA ARG A 344 -5.13 -2.64 21.02
C ARG A 344 -5.08 -3.37 19.67
N VAL A 345 -5.79 -4.50 19.55
CA VAL A 345 -5.85 -5.27 18.29
C VAL A 345 -6.51 -4.46 17.17
N TRP A 346 -7.68 -3.88 17.42
CA TRP A 346 -8.39 -3.08 16.43
C TRP A 346 -7.56 -1.89 15.94
N TRP A 347 -6.97 -1.13 16.87
CA TRP A 347 -6.24 0.08 16.51
C TRP A 347 -4.89 -0.20 15.87
N THR A 348 -4.21 -1.30 16.22
CA THR A 348 -3.00 -1.73 15.51
C THR A 348 -3.34 -2.16 14.08
N LEU A 349 -4.41 -2.94 13.91
CA LEU A 349 -4.94 -3.33 12.61
C LEU A 349 -5.31 -2.10 11.76
N PHE A 350 -6.01 -1.13 12.32
CA PHE A 350 -6.34 0.12 11.63
C PHE A 350 -5.08 0.87 11.14
N VAL A 351 -4.05 0.98 11.98
CA VAL A 351 -2.78 1.62 11.60
C VAL A 351 -2.10 0.88 10.47
N PHE A 352 -2.09 -0.46 10.48
CA PHE A 352 -1.53 -1.25 9.39
C PHE A 352 -2.33 -1.11 8.09
N VAL A 353 -3.67 -1.12 8.15
CA VAL A 353 -4.53 -0.95 6.98
C VAL A 353 -4.35 0.44 6.37
N SER A 354 -4.47 1.48 7.19
CA SER A 354 -4.28 2.88 6.79
C SER A 354 -2.88 3.08 6.17
N GLY A 355 -1.84 2.58 6.83
CA GLY A 355 -0.47 2.69 6.34
C GLY A 355 -0.25 1.98 5.00
N ALA A 356 -0.72 0.73 4.87
CA ALA A 356 -0.56 -0.03 3.63
C ALA A 356 -1.32 0.60 2.46
N GLN A 357 -2.55 1.09 2.71
CA GLN A 357 -3.34 1.77 1.69
C GLN A 357 -2.65 3.07 1.25
N LEU A 358 -2.15 3.88 2.19
CA LEU A 358 -1.46 5.12 1.87
C LEU A 358 -0.20 4.85 1.02
N THR A 359 0.64 3.91 1.45
CA THR A 359 1.90 3.60 0.75
C THR A 359 1.65 3.08 -0.67
N LEU A 360 0.63 2.23 -0.84
CA LEU A 360 0.27 1.64 -2.13
C LEU A 360 -0.66 2.53 -2.97
N GLY A 361 -1.08 3.69 -2.47
CA GLY A 361 -2.02 4.58 -3.16
C GLY A 361 -3.40 3.96 -3.41
N ARG A 362 -3.88 3.09 -2.50
CA ARG A 362 -5.19 2.42 -2.59
C ARG A 362 -6.28 3.21 -1.86
N PRO A 363 -7.58 2.92 -2.03
CA PRO A 363 -8.65 3.63 -1.30
C PRO A 363 -8.48 3.60 0.22
N ALA A 364 -8.75 4.72 0.88
CA ALA A 364 -8.65 4.84 2.34
C ALA A 364 -9.72 4.00 3.06
N VAL A 365 -9.36 3.47 4.23
CA VAL A 365 -10.30 2.75 5.10
C VAL A 365 -11.30 3.71 5.75
N SER A 366 -12.59 3.37 5.66
CA SER A 366 -13.65 4.11 6.32
C SER A 366 -13.73 3.79 7.81
N LEU A 367 -13.93 4.83 8.62
CA LEU A 367 -14.21 4.71 10.06
C LEU A 367 -15.70 4.86 10.39
N VAL A 368 -16.56 4.88 9.36
CA VAL A 368 -18.02 4.94 9.57
C VAL A 368 -18.47 3.70 10.33
N GLY A 369 -19.22 3.90 11.43
CA GLY A 369 -19.73 2.82 12.27
C GLY A 369 -18.72 2.26 13.30
N VAL A 370 -17.51 2.81 13.39
CA VAL A 370 -16.50 2.43 14.38
C VAL A 370 -16.72 3.23 15.66
N ASN A 371 -16.93 2.55 16.80
CA ASN A 371 -17.14 3.22 18.09
C ASN A 371 -16.23 2.71 19.23
N ILE A 372 -15.28 1.82 18.93
CA ILE A 372 -14.30 1.36 19.91
C ILE A 372 -13.38 2.51 20.37
N ARG A 373 -13.12 2.61 21.67
CA ARG A 373 -12.29 3.67 22.25
C ARG A 373 -10.81 3.39 21.98
N LEU A 374 -10.00 4.44 22.07
CA LEU A 374 -8.53 4.30 22.06
C LEU A 374 -8.07 3.43 23.25
N PRO A 375 -6.97 2.67 23.11
CA PRO A 375 -6.41 1.92 24.23
C PRO A 375 -5.95 2.87 25.34
N ALA A 376 -5.93 2.37 26.58
CA ALA A 376 -5.43 3.13 27.71
C ALA A 376 -3.89 3.24 27.68
N ASN A 377 -3.35 4.31 28.23
CA ASN A 377 -1.90 4.52 28.32
C ASN A 377 -1.31 3.71 29.49
N LEU A 378 -1.05 2.43 29.27
CA LEU A 378 -0.65 1.45 30.29
C LEU A 378 0.50 0.57 29.80
N ASN A 379 1.30 0.01 30.72
CA ASN A 379 2.24 -1.06 30.39
C ASN A 379 1.55 -2.42 30.44
N ASP A 380 2.13 -3.43 29.79
CA ASP A 380 1.63 -4.82 29.87
C ASP A 380 1.63 -5.35 31.31
N GLN A 381 2.63 -4.98 32.11
CA GLN A 381 2.75 -5.42 33.51
C GLN A 381 1.63 -4.86 34.41
N ASP A 382 0.92 -3.81 33.98
CA ASP A 382 -0.13 -3.19 34.78
C ASP A 382 -1.50 -3.86 34.56
N ILE A 383 -1.63 -4.77 33.59
CA ILE A 383 -2.90 -5.42 33.23
C ILE A 383 -2.86 -6.93 33.51
N ALA A 384 -3.91 -7.44 34.15
CA ALA A 384 -4.03 -8.85 34.53
C ALA A 384 -5.38 -9.43 34.06
N VAL A 385 -5.45 -10.75 33.83
CA VAL A 385 -6.63 -11.39 33.23
C VAL A 385 -7.87 -11.30 34.12
N ASP A 386 -7.66 -11.30 35.44
CA ASP A 386 -8.65 -11.32 36.52
C ASP A 386 -9.01 -9.93 37.07
N MET A 387 -8.52 -8.86 36.44
CA MET A 387 -8.79 -7.49 36.89
C MET A 387 -10.28 -7.12 36.77
N GLU A 388 -10.82 -6.49 37.82
CA GLU A 388 -12.21 -6.00 37.84
C GLU A 388 -12.35 -4.59 37.23
N GLN A 389 -11.29 -3.78 37.30
CA GLN A 389 -11.25 -2.43 36.77
C GLN A 389 -9.91 -2.14 36.12
N LEU A 390 -9.93 -1.27 35.10
CA LEU A 390 -8.72 -0.82 34.41
C LEU A 390 -7.97 0.21 35.29
N PRO A 391 -6.64 0.08 35.46
CA PRO A 391 -5.85 1.08 36.16
C PRO A 391 -5.95 2.45 35.51
N GLU A 392 -5.64 3.49 36.28
CA GLU A 392 -5.51 4.84 35.75
C GLU A 392 -4.39 4.92 34.70
N CYS A 393 -4.64 5.71 33.65
CA CYS A 393 -3.65 5.96 32.61
C CYS A 393 -2.40 6.61 33.20
N LYS A 394 -1.22 6.10 32.80
CA LYS A 394 0.06 6.69 33.19
C LYS A 394 0.28 8.03 32.49
N LEU A 395 0.97 8.94 33.18
CA LEU A 395 1.40 10.23 32.62
C LEU A 395 2.64 10.12 31.74
N GLY A 396 3.49 9.10 31.98
CA GLY A 396 4.72 8.85 31.23
C GLY A 396 4.53 7.99 29.99
N PRO A 397 5.61 7.80 29.20
CA PRO A 397 5.59 6.93 28.04
C PRO A 397 5.37 5.47 28.46
N THR A 398 4.52 4.77 27.72
CA THR A 398 4.27 3.33 27.84
C THR A 398 4.34 2.66 26.47
N ILE A 399 4.30 1.32 26.45
CA ILE A 399 4.18 0.54 25.20
C ILE A 399 2.95 0.90 24.35
N THR A 400 1.87 1.45 24.93
CA THR A 400 0.68 1.86 24.18
C THR A 400 0.68 3.33 23.75
N SER A 401 1.55 4.18 24.34
CA SER A 401 1.65 5.60 24.00
C SER A 401 1.86 5.84 22.50
N ALA A 402 2.75 5.07 21.88
CA ALA A 402 3.07 5.19 20.45
C ALA A 402 1.86 4.80 19.59
N LEU A 403 1.15 3.72 19.95
CA LEU A 403 -0.07 3.29 19.24
C LEU A 403 -1.15 4.37 19.30
N ILE A 404 -1.42 4.95 20.46
CA ILE A 404 -2.42 6.02 20.63
C ILE A 404 -2.12 7.20 19.69
N SER A 405 -0.86 7.62 19.64
CA SER A 405 -0.43 8.75 18.80
C SER A 405 -0.43 8.39 17.31
N GLN A 406 -0.04 7.15 16.96
CA GLN A 406 -0.13 6.61 15.59
C GLN A 406 -1.57 6.59 15.08
N VAL A 407 -2.54 6.20 15.90
CA VAL A 407 -3.96 6.19 15.51
C VAL A 407 -4.44 7.60 15.16
N LYS A 408 -4.08 8.60 15.98
CA LYS A 408 -4.44 10.00 15.72
C LYS A 408 -3.85 10.47 14.39
N LEU A 409 -2.58 10.15 14.12
CA LEU A 409 -1.93 10.48 12.85
C LEU A 409 -2.58 9.73 11.66
N ALA A 410 -2.88 8.45 11.82
CA ALA A 410 -3.49 7.62 10.77
C ALA A 410 -4.90 8.12 10.38
N LYS A 411 -5.67 8.71 11.32
CA LYS A 411 -6.93 9.38 10.99
C LYS A 411 -6.73 10.59 10.07
N ILE A 412 -5.67 11.38 10.30
CA ILE A 412 -5.29 12.50 9.43
C ILE A 412 -4.79 11.96 8.09
N ALA A 413 -3.99 10.89 8.11
CA ALA A 413 -3.49 10.23 6.91
C ALA A 413 -4.61 9.74 5.98
N ASN A 414 -5.69 9.17 6.52
CA ASN A 414 -6.85 8.79 5.73
C ASN A 414 -7.52 10.01 5.06
N ALA A 415 -7.59 11.16 5.74
CA ALA A 415 -8.14 12.38 5.15
C ALA A 415 -7.25 12.93 4.02
N VAL A 416 -5.92 12.90 4.22
CA VAL A 416 -4.93 13.22 3.17
C VAL A 416 -5.11 12.29 1.97
N GLN A 417 -5.24 10.99 2.22
CA GLN A 417 -5.41 9.99 1.19
C GLN A 417 -6.69 10.17 0.39
N VAL A 418 -7.82 10.49 1.05
CA VAL A 418 -9.07 10.81 0.35
C VAL A 418 -8.89 11.99 -0.59
N GLU A 419 -8.23 13.06 -0.15
CA GLU A 419 -7.96 14.23 -1.00
C GLU A 419 -7.09 13.86 -2.21
N LEU A 420 -5.98 13.14 -1.97
CA LEU A 420 -5.03 12.74 -3.02
C LEU A 420 -5.61 11.73 -4.03
N LEU A 421 -6.59 10.93 -3.62
CA LEU A 421 -7.30 10.03 -4.51
C LEU A 421 -8.43 10.72 -5.29
N THR A 422 -8.97 11.80 -4.75
CA THR A 422 -10.05 12.57 -5.39
C THR A 422 -9.49 13.51 -6.46
N HIS A 423 -8.32 14.10 -6.19
CA HIS A 423 -7.69 15.11 -7.04
C HIS A 423 -6.25 14.72 -7.43
N HIS A 424 -5.88 14.94 -8.69
CA HIS A 424 -4.50 14.69 -9.17
C HIS A 424 -3.46 15.53 -8.40
N VAL A 425 -3.76 16.81 -8.22
CA VAL A 425 -3.10 17.76 -7.32
C VAL A 425 -4.15 18.17 -6.28
N PRO A 426 -3.86 18.03 -4.97
CA PRO A 426 -4.83 18.38 -3.94
C PRO A 426 -5.16 19.87 -4.01
N ARG A 427 -6.39 20.24 -3.64
CA ARG A 427 -6.79 21.65 -3.63
C ARG A 427 -5.92 22.41 -2.63
N TYR A 428 -5.36 23.55 -3.04
CA TYR A 428 -4.42 24.32 -2.22
C TYR A 428 -4.95 24.59 -0.80
N GLU A 429 -6.17 25.10 -0.68
CA GLU A 429 -6.81 25.36 0.62
C GLU A 429 -6.93 24.10 1.48
N LYS A 430 -7.19 22.96 0.84
CA LYS A 430 -7.35 21.69 1.54
C LYS A 430 -6.01 21.11 1.97
N ALA A 431 -4.98 21.23 1.14
CA ALA A 431 -3.62 20.87 1.48
C ALA A 431 -3.11 21.71 2.67
N VAL A 432 -3.32 23.03 2.67
CA VAL A 432 -2.95 23.90 3.80
C VAL A 432 -3.67 23.48 5.09
N LYS A 433 -4.97 23.19 5.02
CA LYS A 433 -5.74 22.72 6.19
C LYS A 433 -5.25 21.36 6.70
N LEU A 434 -4.91 20.43 5.80
CA LEU A 434 -4.38 19.13 6.18
C LEU A 434 -2.98 19.24 6.80
N GLU A 435 -2.13 20.13 6.28
CA GLU A 435 -0.83 20.46 6.87
C GLU A 435 -1.00 21.05 8.29
N GLU A 436 -1.96 21.96 8.48
CA GLU A 436 -2.30 22.51 9.79
C GLU A 436 -2.75 21.41 10.77
N ASN A 437 -3.56 20.46 10.31
CA ASN A 437 -3.97 19.31 11.13
C ASN A 437 -2.76 18.47 11.57
N ILE A 438 -1.78 18.24 10.68
CA ILE A 438 -0.54 17.53 11.03
C ILE A 438 0.28 18.35 12.05
N GLY A 439 0.37 19.67 11.87
CA GLY A 439 1.04 20.57 12.81
C GLY A 439 0.37 20.61 14.19
N ASN A 440 -0.96 20.63 14.24
CA ASN A 440 -1.72 20.59 15.49
C ASN A 440 -1.55 19.23 16.18
N TRP A 441 -1.56 18.13 15.42
CA TRP A 441 -1.22 16.81 15.97
C TRP A 441 0.17 16.80 16.62
N TRP A 442 1.16 17.45 16.00
CA TRP A 442 2.51 17.55 16.57
C TRP A 442 2.52 18.32 17.90
N LYS A 443 1.78 19.43 17.99
CA LYS A 443 1.63 20.22 19.23
C LYS A 443 0.90 19.45 20.33
N ASP A 444 -0.05 18.59 19.94
CA ASP A 444 -0.84 17.76 20.84
C ASP A 444 -0.11 16.48 21.29
N LEU A 445 1.12 16.23 20.79
CA LEU A 445 1.90 15.09 21.24
C LEU A 445 2.27 15.24 22.72
N PRO A 446 2.26 14.14 23.49
CA PRO A 446 2.75 14.17 24.86
C PRO A 446 4.19 14.71 24.92
N PRO A 447 4.58 15.46 25.97
CA PRO A 447 5.91 16.09 26.05
C PRO A 447 7.09 15.12 25.84
N TYR A 448 6.94 13.86 26.26
CA TYR A 448 7.96 12.83 26.11
C TYR A 448 8.19 12.38 24.64
N PHE A 449 7.29 12.71 23.72
CA PHE A 449 7.47 12.53 22.27
C PHE A 449 8.09 13.75 21.58
N GLY A 450 8.46 14.80 22.30
CA GLY A 450 9.23 15.93 21.77
C GLY A 450 10.56 15.46 21.15
N GLN A 451 10.97 16.08 20.04
CA GLN A 451 12.10 15.64 19.20
C GLN A 451 13.43 15.49 19.95
N ASP A 452 13.66 16.35 20.95
CA ASP A 452 14.90 16.43 21.73
C ASP A 452 14.91 15.57 23.00
N VAL A 453 13.78 14.89 23.30
CA VAL A 453 13.68 14.01 24.46
C VAL A 453 14.16 12.61 24.06
N ASN A 454 15.07 11.99 24.81
CA ASN A 454 15.43 10.59 24.59
C ASN A 454 14.63 9.69 25.53
N LEU A 455 13.98 8.68 24.96
CA LEU A 455 13.25 7.66 25.72
C LEU A 455 14.13 6.46 26.04
N GLU A 456 13.60 5.55 26.84
CA GLU A 456 14.20 4.24 27.03
C GLU A 456 14.37 3.51 25.68
N PRO A 457 15.41 2.68 25.51
CA PRO A 457 15.79 2.12 24.22
C PRO A 457 14.66 1.39 23.47
N HIS A 458 13.79 0.71 24.20
CA HIS A 458 12.67 -0.05 23.63
C HIS A 458 11.50 0.85 23.16
N LEU A 459 11.42 2.10 23.62
CA LEU A 459 10.38 3.08 23.23
C LEU A 459 10.92 4.15 22.26
N GLU A 460 12.23 4.31 22.17
CA GLU A 460 12.86 5.29 21.31
C GLU A 460 12.60 5.00 19.82
N LEU A 461 12.74 3.76 19.38
CA LEU A 461 12.46 3.40 17.97
C LEU A 461 10.97 3.60 17.61
N PRO A 462 9.98 3.12 18.38
CA PRO A 462 8.57 3.45 18.15
C PRO A 462 8.29 4.95 18.01
N LYS A 463 8.90 5.77 18.88
CA LYS A 463 8.81 7.22 18.81
C LYS A 463 9.39 7.75 17.49
N ARG A 464 10.60 7.34 17.11
CA ARG A 464 11.24 7.80 15.86
C ARG A 464 10.42 7.43 14.63
N VAL A 465 9.92 6.19 14.57
CA VAL A 465 9.02 5.72 13.50
C VAL A 465 7.75 6.56 13.42
N LEU A 466 7.16 6.94 14.57
CA LEU A 466 5.99 7.83 14.61
C LEU A 466 6.30 9.21 13.99
N LEU A 467 7.43 9.83 14.35
CA LEU A 467 7.84 11.13 13.82
C LEU A 467 8.17 11.05 12.31
N TRP A 468 8.87 10.00 11.88
CA TRP A 468 9.16 9.79 10.46
C TRP A 468 7.89 9.60 9.63
N ARG A 469 6.87 8.95 10.19
CA ARG A 469 5.56 8.84 9.52
C ARG A 469 4.88 10.20 9.33
N SER A 470 4.99 11.11 10.30
CA SER A 470 4.44 12.47 10.12
C SER A 470 5.20 13.27 9.06
N PHE A 471 6.53 13.17 9.00
CA PHE A 471 7.30 13.79 7.92
C PHE A 471 6.92 13.19 6.56
N HIS A 472 6.84 11.87 6.47
CA HIS A 472 6.42 11.18 5.25
C HIS A 472 5.01 11.61 4.81
N LEU A 473 4.07 11.79 5.74
CA LEU A 473 2.73 12.26 5.40
C LEU A 473 2.73 13.68 4.81
N ARG A 474 3.56 14.58 5.35
CA ARG A 474 3.75 15.94 4.80
C ARG A 474 4.37 15.90 3.40
N ILE A 475 5.34 15.01 3.17
CA ILE A 475 5.93 14.80 1.83
C ILE A 475 4.85 14.31 0.86
N VAL A 476 4.08 13.28 1.23
CA VAL A 476 3.04 12.68 0.37
C VAL A 476 1.94 13.69 0.04
N LEU A 477 1.51 14.52 1.01
CA LEU A 477 0.52 15.58 0.81
C LEU A 477 0.99 16.65 -0.17
N ASN A 478 2.25 17.07 -0.05
CA ASN A 478 2.73 18.28 -0.73
C ASN A 478 3.53 18.01 -2.01
N ARG A 479 4.05 16.80 -2.23
CA ARG A 479 4.82 16.48 -3.45
C ARG A 479 4.04 16.61 -4.77
N PRO A 480 2.70 16.44 -4.87
CA PRO A 480 2.01 16.61 -6.15
C PRO A 480 2.20 18.01 -6.74
N PHE A 481 2.27 19.05 -5.89
CA PHE A 481 2.56 20.42 -6.35
C PHE A 481 3.96 20.55 -6.96
N LEU A 482 4.95 19.87 -6.38
CA LEU A 482 6.32 19.84 -6.92
C LEU A 482 6.36 19.11 -8.26
N PHE A 483 5.70 17.95 -8.36
CA PHE A 483 5.67 17.16 -9.59
C PHE A 483 4.93 17.87 -10.71
N GLU A 484 3.82 18.53 -10.41
CA GLU A 484 3.10 19.37 -11.36
C GLU A 484 3.98 20.52 -11.86
N ALA A 485 4.72 21.18 -10.96
CA ALA A 485 5.62 22.26 -11.36
C ALA A 485 6.74 21.77 -12.30
N ILE A 486 7.31 20.59 -12.03
CA ILE A 486 8.31 19.95 -12.88
C ILE A 486 7.71 19.56 -14.24
N ALA A 487 6.54 18.91 -14.24
CA ALA A 487 5.87 18.44 -15.44
C ALA A 487 5.49 19.61 -16.38
N THR A 488 5.00 20.71 -15.81
CA THR A 488 4.63 21.93 -16.54
C THR A 488 5.82 22.83 -16.87
N ARG A 489 7.03 22.51 -16.39
CA ARG A 489 8.23 23.35 -16.49
C ARG A 489 8.01 24.77 -15.95
N SER A 490 7.18 24.91 -14.93
CA SER A 490 6.91 26.19 -14.29
C SER A 490 8.01 26.55 -13.28
N ALA A 491 8.04 27.82 -12.86
CA ALA A 491 9.01 28.29 -11.88
C ALA A 491 8.76 27.63 -10.52
N ILE A 492 9.75 26.90 -10.01
CA ILE A 492 9.67 26.24 -8.70
C ILE A 492 10.02 27.26 -7.62
N SER A 493 9.01 27.77 -6.93
CA SER A 493 9.21 28.60 -5.73
C SER A 493 9.46 27.73 -4.51
N THR A 494 10.63 27.89 -3.89
CA THR A 494 10.99 27.24 -2.61
C THR A 494 10.79 28.15 -1.40
N LEU A 495 10.31 29.38 -1.62
CA LEU A 495 10.23 30.39 -0.58
C LEU A 495 9.02 30.22 0.33
N ASP A 496 7.89 29.73 -0.20
CA ASP A 496 6.63 29.53 0.52
C ASP A 496 5.75 28.43 -0.10
N GLY A 497 4.72 28.00 0.65
CA GLY A 497 3.68 27.09 0.17
C GLY A 497 4.01 25.59 0.27
N PRO A 498 3.25 24.74 -0.46
CA PRO A 498 3.37 23.28 -0.39
C PRO A 498 4.75 22.76 -0.78
N ILE A 499 5.38 23.33 -1.81
CA ILE A 499 6.69 22.87 -2.28
C ILE A 499 7.76 23.02 -1.19
N LYS A 500 7.83 24.18 -0.53
CA LYS A 500 8.69 24.40 0.64
C LYS A 500 8.41 23.40 1.74
N SER A 501 7.14 23.16 2.06
CA SER A 501 6.72 22.24 3.11
C SER A 501 7.15 20.80 2.81
N CYS A 502 7.03 20.37 1.55
CA CYS A 502 7.52 19.08 1.07
C CYS A 502 9.03 18.93 1.26
N LEU A 503 9.80 19.93 0.83
CA LEU A 503 11.26 19.91 0.87
C LEU A 503 11.79 19.98 2.30
N ALA A 504 11.19 20.82 3.14
CA ALA A 504 11.51 20.90 4.58
C ALA A 504 11.22 19.59 5.29
N ALA A 505 10.05 18.98 5.05
CA ALA A 505 9.70 17.69 5.64
C ALA A 505 10.66 16.56 5.20
N ALA A 506 11.13 16.59 3.95
CA ALA A 506 12.14 15.65 3.47
C ALA A 506 13.48 15.83 4.20
N ASP A 507 13.96 17.07 4.34
CA ASP A 507 15.21 17.40 5.05
C ASP A 507 15.14 17.01 6.53
N GLU A 508 14.04 17.34 7.21
CA GLU A 508 13.76 16.96 8.60
C GLU A 508 13.76 15.43 8.77
N CYS A 509 13.11 14.71 7.85
CA CYS A 509 13.03 13.25 7.87
C CYS A 509 14.42 12.63 7.74
N VAL A 510 15.18 13.01 6.71
CA VAL A 510 16.51 12.44 6.47
C VAL A 510 17.45 12.80 7.62
N THR A 511 17.45 14.06 8.08
CA THR A 511 18.27 14.50 9.22
C THR A 511 17.95 13.70 10.48
N SER A 512 16.66 13.48 10.77
CA SER A 512 16.25 12.68 11.93
C SER A 512 16.64 11.22 11.81
N ILE A 513 16.54 10.61 10.62
CA ILE A 513 16.97 9.23 10.37
C ILE A 513 18.49 9.13 10.57
N CYS A 514 19.27 10.00 9.92
CA CYS A 514 20.73 10.02 10.04
C CYS A 514 21.17 10.20 11.50
N GLY A 515 20.56 11.15 12.22
CA GLY A 515 20.84 11.38 13.63
C GLY A 515 20.55 10.14 14.49
N PHE A 516 19.44 9.45 14.24
CA PHE A 516 19.13 8.20 14.92
C PHE A 516 20.14 7.09 14.61
N LEU A 517 20.53 6.92 13.34
CA LEU A 517 21.50 5.91 12.92
C LEU A 517 22.86 6.15 13.57
N ASN A 518 23.35 7.39 13.60
CA ASN A 518 24.62 7.74 14.24
C ASN A 518 24.57 7.54 15.77
N PHE A 519 23.43 7.83 16.41
CA PHE A 519 23.26 7.63 17.85
C PHE A 519 23.23 6.14 18.25
N THR A 520 22.86 5.25 17.33
CA THR A 520 22.56 3.84 17.64
C THR A 520 23.62 2.85 17.15
N ASP A 521 24.84 3.28 16.84
CA ASP A 521 25.93 2.47 16.23
C ASP A 521 26.40 1.23 17.02
N SER A 522 25.72 0.83 18.10
CA SER A 522 26.11 -0.26 18.99
C SER A 522 25.00 -1.24 19.41
N ARG A 523 23.78 -1.18 18.85
CA ARG A 523 22.69 -2.08 19.28
C ARG A 523 22.01 -2.82 18.14
N LYS A 524 21.82 -4.13 18.33
CA LYS A 524 21.04 -5.09 17.53
C LYS A 524 19.81 -4.39 16.93
N ARG A 525 19.83 -4.13 15.61
CA ARG A 525 18.77 -3.36 14.93
C ARG A 525 17.81 -4.33 14.25
N GLY A 526 16.53 -4.19 14.58
CA GLY A 526 15.48 -5.10 14.16
C GLY A 526 14.39 -4.55 13.26
N LEU A 527 14.38 -3.25 12.98
CA LEU A 527 13.24 -2.64 12.29
C LEU A 527 13.59 -1.47 11.38
N ALA A 528 14.85 -1.03 11.38
CA ALA A 528 15.35 0.07 10.57
C ALA A 528 16.89 0.05 10.60
N CYS A 529 17.53 -0.57 9.60
CA CYS A 529 18.82 -0.14 9.03
C CYS A 529 19.45 -1.28 8.20
N PRO A 530 20.03 -0.97 7.03
CA PRO A 530 20.80 -1.88 6.20
C PRO A 530 22.19 -2.17 6.82
N THR A 531 22.27 -3.07 7.80
CA THR A 531 23.46 -3.93 7.95
C THR A 531 23.30 -5.21 7.11
N HIS A 532 22.43 -5.14 6.10
CA HIS A 532 22.29 -6.13 5.05
C HIS A 532 23.55 -6.15 4.19
N ALA A 533 23.84 -7.27 3.51
CA ALA A 533 24.95 -7.45 2.56
C ALA A 533 25.04 -6.37 1.43
N MET A 534 24.04 -5.50 1.38
CA MET A 534 23.84 -4.37 0.49
C MET A 534 24.57 -3.07 0.92
N ALA A 535 25.09 -2.99 2.15
CA ALA A 535 25.76 -1.77 2.65
C ALA A 535 26.87 -1.21 1.71
N PRO A 536 27.72 -2.03 1.06
CA PRO A 536 28.72 -1.53 0.12
C PRO A 536 28.10 -0.93 -1.15
N THR A 537 27.03 -1.55 -1.67
CA THR A 537 26.35 -1.10 -2.89
C THR A 537 25.56 0.19 -2.65
N TRP A 538 24.91 0.31 -1.49
CA TRP A 538 24.24 1.53 -1.06
C TRP A 538 25.20 2.69 -0.92
N LYS A 539 26.39 2.46 -0.33
CA LYS A 539 27.45 3.47 -0.31
C LYS A 539 27.83 3.90 -1.73
N GLY A 540 27.96 2.97 -2.68
CA GLY A 540 28.20 3.32 -4.09
C GLY A 540 27.07 4.12 -4.77
N TYR A 541 25.81 3.94 -4.38
CA TYR A 541 24.69 4.77 -4.86
C TYR A 541 24.68 6.15 -4.22
N LEU A 542 24.90 6.23 -2.91
CA LEU A 542 24.99 7.47 -2.17
C LEU A 542 26.17 8.32 -2.69
N GLN A 543 27.32 7.71 -2.98
CA GLN A 543 28.47 8.41 -3.57
C GLN A 543 28.13 9.00 -4.93
N ARG A 544 27.51 8.21 -5.83
CA ARG A 544 27.08 8.72 -7.14
C ARG A 544 26.07 9.86 -7.04
N ALA A 545 25.18 9.80 -6.05
CA ALA A 545 24.25 10.88 -5.78
C ALA A 545 24.97 12.14 -5.26
N VAL A 546 25.96 11.99 -4.39
CA VAL A 546 26.85 13.09 -3.95
C VAL A 546 27.56 13.72 -5.14
N ASP A 547 28.22 12.91 -5.98
CA ASP A 547 28.97 13.39 -7.16
C ASP A 547 28.06 14.12 -8.16
N CYS A 548 26.83 13.62 -8.34
CA CYS A 548 25.83 14.25 -9.19
C CYS A 548 25.36 15.59 -8.60
N LEU A 549 25.09 15.66 -7.29
CA LEU A 549 24.72 16.90 -6.62
C LEU A 549 25.87 17.92 -6.64
N ASP A 550 27.12 17.46 -6.56
CA ASP A 550 28.32 18.30 -6.74
C ASP A 550 28.38 18.92 -8.14
N SER A 551 28.01 18.16 -9.17
CA SER A 551 28.00 18.64 -10.56
C SER A 551 26.98 19.76 -10.84
N LEU A 552 25.98 19.93 -9.99
CA LEU A 552 24.96 20.99 -10.11
C LEU A 552 25.46 22.37 -9.64
N GLY A 553 26.63 22.44 -8.99
CA GLY A 553 27.26 23.69 -8.54
C GLY A 553 26.63 24.32 -7.29
N SER A 554 27.31 25.34 -6.73
CA SER A 554 26.93 26.01 -5.46
C SER A 554 25.72 26.96 -5.57
N SER A 555 25.14 27.11 -6.76
CA SER A 555 23.97 27.96 -7.01
C SER A 555 22.66 27.37 -6.47
N HIS A 556 22.64 26.08 -6.14
CA HIS A 556 21.48 25.39 -5.58
C HIS A 556 21.73 24.95 -4.14
N ASP A 557 21.40 25.83 -3.19
CA ASP A 557 21.53 25.62 -1.74
C ASP A 557 20.93 24.27 -1.28
N MET A 558 19.81 23.83 -1.88
CA MET A 558 19.23 22.51 -1.58
C MET A 558 20.05 21.33 -2.10
N ALA A 559 20.65 21.45 -3.28
CA ALA A 559 21.53 20.41 -3.82
C ALA A 559 22.78 20.27 -2.93
N PHE A 560 23.31 21.39 -2.46
CA PHE A 560 24.41 21.45 -1.52
C PHE A 560 24.06 20.84 -0.14
N ARG A 561 22.88 21.16 0.41
CA ARG A 561 22.40 20.54 1.66
C ARG A 561 22.16 19.05 1.53
N ALA A 562 21.47 18.62 0.47
CA ALA A 562 21.25 17.20 0.17
C ALA A 562 22.59 16.47 0.04
N ARG A 563 23.55 17.05 -0.68
CA ARG A 563 24.91 16.51 -0.80
C ARG A 563 25.57 16.34 0.57
N ASN A 564 25.57 17.38 1.40
CA ASN A 564 26.20 17.33 2.73
C ASN A 564 25.55 16.26 3.62
N VAL A 565 24.24 16.06 3.51
CA VAL A 565 23.53 14.99 4.23
C VAL A 565 23.96 13.60 3.72
N LEU A 566 24.08 13.42 2.41
CA LEU A 566 24.55 12.15 1.83
C LEU A 566 26.04 11.87 2.12
N GLN A 567 26.90 12.90 2.13
CA GLN A 567 28.31 12.79 2.53
C GLN A 567 28.45 12.36 3.99
N LYS A 568 27.64 12.92 4.90
CA LYS A 568 27.57 12.47 6.29
C LYS A 568 27.19 11.00 6.42
N LEU A 569 26.28 10.50 5.58
CA LEU A 569 25.90 9.08 5.55
C LEU A 569 27.02 8.16 5.05
N LEU A 570 27.95 8.67 4.24
CA LEU A 570 29.10 7.93 3.72
C LEU A 570 30.24 7.83 4.75
N GLY A 571 30.23 8.66 5.79
CA GLY A 571 31.30 8.77 6.78
C GLY A 571 32.52 9.55 6.26
N GLU A 572 32.36 10.29 5.16
CA GLU A 572 33.36 11.21 4.64
C GLU A 572 33.14 12.58 5.28
N THR A 573 33.91 12.88 6.33
CA THR A 573 34.08 14.24 6.88
C THR A 573 35.48 14.73 6.62
#